data_AF-I5BY50-F1
#
_entry.id   AF-I5BY50-F1
#
_cell.length_a   1.000
_cell.length_b   1.000
_cell.length_c   1.000
_cell.angle_alpha   90.00
_cell.angle_beta   90.00
_cell.angle_gamma   90.00
#
_symmetry.space_group_name_H-M   'P 1'
#
loop_
_entity.id
_entity.type
_entity.pdbx_description
1 polymer ?
#
loop_
_entity_poly.entity_id
_entity_poly.type
_entity_poly.pdbx_seq_one_letter_code
_entity_poly.pdbx_strand_id
1 'polypeptide(L)' 'MEWYFLHWKKDMLVYGLQQHRKILPREKWFEKMVQIAKAQIMAQNPDNIIDQLDIAYCDSIEEAIAR' A
#
# COMPACT_ATOMS: atom_id res chain seq x y z
N MET A 1 9.20 6.73 2.59
CA MET A 1 8.12 5.94 1.97
C MET A 1 8.57 4.53 1.62
N GLU A 2 9.78 4.37 1.10
CA GLU A 2 10.37 3.07 0.76
C GLU A 2 10.50 2.12 1.95
N TRP A 3 10.98 2.59 3.11
CA TRP A 3 11.04 1.77 4.33
C TRP A 3 9.69 1.18 4.72
N TYR A 4 8.63 2.00 4.69
CA TYR A 4 7.27 1.56 4.98
C TYR A 4 6.80 0.47 4.01
N PHE A 5 7.20 0.58 2.74
CA PHE A 5 6.74 -0.33 1.69
C PHE A 5 7.51 -1.66 1.69
N LEU A 6 8.83 -1.63 1.93
CA LEU A 6 9.69 -2.81 1.82
C LEU A 6 9.93 -3.53 3.15
N HIS A 7 10.07 -2.78 4.24
CA HIS A 7 10.46 -3.34 5.54
C HIS A 7 9.24 -3.49 6.46
N TRP A 8 8.56 -2.38 6.76
CA TRP A 8 7.45 -2.41 7.73
C TRP A 8 6.35 -3.40 7.33
N LYS A 9 5.97 -3.41 6.06
CA LYS A 9 4.98 -4.35 5.52
C LYS A 9 5.41 -5.82 5.64
N LYS A 10 6.70 -6.09 5.46
CA LYS A 10 7.26 -7.43 5.66
C LYS A 10 7.15 -7.86 7.11
N ASP A 11 7.43 -6.95 8.04
CA ASP A 11 7.28 -7.22 9.47
C ASP A 11 5.81 -7.43 9.84
N MET A 12 4.89 -6.64 9.29
CA MET A 12 3.45 -6.77 9.52
C MET A 12 2.89 -8.13 9.05
N LEU A 13 3.39 -8.65 7.93
CA LEU A 13 3.02 -9.97 7.44
C LEU A 13 3.31 -11.08 8.46
N VAL A 14 4.43 -10.97 9.21
CA VAL A 14 4.79 -11.93 10.27
C VAL A 14 3.74 -11.96 11.39
N TYR A 15 3.07 -10.84 11.65
CA TYR A 15 1.99 -10.74 12.64
C TYR A 15 0.61 -11.08 12.06
N GLY A 16 0.52 -11.53 10.81
CA GLY A 16 -0.74 -11.84 10.14
C GLY A 16 -1.52 -10.60 9.66
N LEU A 17 -0.91 -9.41 9.71
CA LEU A 17 -1.53 -8.16 9.27
C LEU A 17 -1.41 -8.04 7.75
N GLN A 18 -2.26 -8.77 7.03
CA GLN A 18 -2.25 -8.87 5.56
C GLN A 18 -3.13 -7.82 4.88
N GLN A 19 -4.19 -7.36 5.55
CA GLN A 19 -5.11 -6.36 5.02
C GLN A 19 -4.64 -4.96 5.37
N HIS A 20 -4.46 -4.15 4.34
CA HIS A 20 -4.11 -2.75 4.44
C HIS A 20 -5.11 -1.92 3.64
N ARG A 21 -5.63 -0.87 4.27
CA ARG A 21 -6.57 0.06 3.65
C ARG A 21 -5.99 1.45 3.71
N LYS A 22 -6.02 2.17 2.60
CA LYS A 22 -5.42 3.50 2.46
C LYS A 22 -6.47 4.49 2.01
N ILE A 23 -6.71 5.48 2.85
CA ILE A 23 -7.56 6.62 2.50
C ILE A 23 -6.64 7.74 2.03
N LEU A 24 -6.81 8.14 0.78
CA LEU A 24 -6.00 9.20 0.18
C LEU A 24 -6.71 10.56 0.29
N PRO A 25 -5.96 11.67 0.26
CA PRO A 25 -6.53 12.98 0.01
C PRO A 25 -7.34 13.00 -1.30
N ARG A 26 -8.35 13.87 -1.37
CA ARG A 26 -9.28 13.97 -2.52
C ARG A 26 -8.61 14.43 -3.80
N GLU A 27 -7.43 15.01 -3.70
CA GLU A 27 -6.68 15.57 -4.80
C GLU A 27 -6.15 14.46 -5.73
N LYS A 28 -6.70 14.36 -6.95
CA LYS A 28 -6.31 13.36 -7.95
C LYS A 28 -4.81 13.35 -8.29
N TRP A 29 -4.11 14.48 -8.13
CA TRP A 29 -2.67 14.51 -8.36
C TRP A 29 -1.91 13.69 -7.31
N PHE A 30 -2.42 13.62 -6.07
CA PHE A 30 -1.81 12.83 -5.00
C PHE A 30 -1.87 11.34 -5.32
N GLU A 31 -3.02 10.85 -5.79
CA GLU A 31 -3.17 9.47 -6.25
C GLU A 31 -2.15 9.13 -7.35
N LYS A 32 -2.01 10.00 -8.36
CA LYS A 32 -1.01 9.80 -9.42
C LYS A 32 0.42 9.74 -8.88
N MET A 33 0.78 10.62 -7.96
CA MET A 33 2.11 10.59 -7.34
C MET A 33 2.37 9.29 -6.57
N VAL A 34 1.36 8.78 -5.85
CA VAL A 34 1.44 7.49 -5.16
C VAL A 34 1.62 6.33 -6.14
N GLN A 35 0.89 6.33 -7.26
CA GLN A 35 1.04 5.29 -8.28
C GLN A 35 2.42 5.29 -8.93
N ILE A 36 2.97 6.48 -9.24
CA ILE A 36 4.32 6.63 -9.79
C ILE A 36 5.37 6.10 -8.81
N ALA A 37 5.29 6.52 -7.54
CA ALA A 37 6.22 6.07 -6.51
C ALA A 37 6.12 4.55 -6.28
N LYS A 38 4.90 3.99 -6.27
CA LYS A 38 4.67 2.55 -6.16
C LYS A 38 5.31 1.80 -7.33
N ALA A 39 5.08 2.25 -8.57
CA ALA A 39 5.63 1.61 -9.75
C ALA A 39 7.17 1.60 -9.74
N GLN A 40 7.79 2.71 -9.33
CA GLN A 40 9.24 2.80 -9.20
C GLN A 40 9.79 1.83 -8.15
N ILE A 41 9.17 1.76 -6.96
CA ILE A 41 9.60 0.84 -5.90
C ILE A 41 9.47 -0.62 -6.34
N MET A 42 8.37 -0.98 -7.01
CA MET A 42 8.15 -2.35 -7.52
C MET A 42 9.19 -2.73 -8.59
N ALA A 43 9.51 -1.81 -9.50
CA ALA A 43 10.52 -2.05 -10.54
C ALA A 43 11.94 -2.23 -9.97
N GLN A 44 12.26 -1.53 -8.88
CA GLN A 44 13.57 -1.61 -8.22
C GLN A 44 13.71 -2.81 -7.27
N ASN A 45 12.59 -3.42 -6.86
CA ASN A 45 12.56 -4.49 -5.87
C ASN A 45 11.67 -5.64 -6.35
N PRO A 46 12.09 -6.43 -7.36
CA PRO A 46 11.25 -7.48 -7.93
C PRO A 46 10.87 -8.59 -6.92
N ASP A 47 11.72 -8.85 -5.92
CA ASP A 47 11.51 -9.87 -4.88
C ASP A 47 10.71 -9.35 -3.66
N ASN A 48 10.00 -8.24 -3.81
CA ASN A 48 9.20 -7.69 -2.71
C ASN A 48 7.99 -8.59 -2.39
N ILE A 49 7.42 -8.44 -1.19
CA ILE A 49 6.30 -9.25 -0.68
C ILE A 49 4.94 -8.55 -0.85
N ILE A 50 4.86 -7.49 -1.65
CA ILE A 50 3.65 -6.64 -1.75
C ILE A 50 2.48 -7.40 -2.37
N ASP A 51 2.77 -8.34 -3.26
CA ASP A 51 1.82 -9.24 -3.87
C ASP A 51 1.16 -10.20 -2.87
N GLN A 52 1.80 -10.44 -1.71
CA GLN A 52 1.26 -11.25 -0.62
C GLN A 52 0.34 -10.46 0.33
N LEU A 53 0.19 -9.15 0.11
CA LEU A 53 -0.62 -8.26 0.94
C LEU A 53 -1.87 -7.79 0.20
N ASP A 54 -2.99 -7.79 0.90
CA ASP A 54 -4.23 -7.19 0.41
C ASP A 54 -4.19 -5.69 0.69
N ILE A 55 -3.80 -4.89 -0.30
CA ILE A 55 -3.73 -3.43 -0.18
C ILE A 55 -4.77 -2.79 -1.08
N ALA A 56 -5.77 -2.15 -0.46
CA ALA A 56 -6.80 -1.39 -1.17
C ALA A 56 -6.70 0.11 -0.85
N TYR A 57 -7.02 0.92 -1.86
CA TYR A 57 -7.28 2.35 -1.69
C TYR A 57 -8.80 2.52 -1.52
N CYS A 58 -9.19 3.36 -0.57
CA CYS A 58 -10.57 3.59 -0.19
C CYS A 58 -10.84 5.10 -0.13
N ASP A 59 -12.08 5.49 -0.40
CA ASP A 59 -12.51 6.88 -0.34
C ASP A 59 -13.06 7.26 1.04
N SER A 60 -13.38 6.26 1.89
CA SER A 60 -13.90 6.48 3.25
C SER A 60 -13.47 5.38 4.23
N ILE A 61 -13.70 5.63 5.52
CA ILE A 61 -13.46 4.66 6.59
C ILE A 61 -14.44 3.49 6.49
N GLU A 62 -15.69 3.78 6.14
CA GLU A 62 -16.75 2.78 5.97
C GLU A 62 -16.41 1.81 4.84
N GLU A 63 -15.91 2.31 3.70
CA GLU A 63 -15.42 1.46 2.62
C GLU A 63 -14.22 0.63 3.06
N ALA A 64 -13.29 1.22 3.81
CA ALA A 64 -12.12 0.53 4.32
C ALA A 64 -12.46 -0.63 5.27
N ILE A 65 -13.50 -0.49 6.09
CA ILE A 65 -13.94 -1.55 7.02
C ILE A 65 -14.74 -2.64 6.30
N ALA A 66 -15.51 -2.27 5.27
CA ALA A 66 -16.37 -3.22 4.54
C ALA A 66 -15.61 -4.15 3.58
N ARG A 67 -14.38 -3.79 3.19
CA ARG A 67 -13.49 -4.58 2.33
C ARG A 67 -12.48 -5.36 3.13
#